data_AF-A0A3D1PSG0-F1
#
_entry.id   AF-A0A3D1PSG0-F1
#
_cell.length_a   1.000
_cell.length_b   1.000
_cell.length_c   1.000
_cell.angle_alpha   90.00
_cell.angle_beta   90.00
_cell.angle_gamma   90.00
#
_symmetry.space_group_name_H-M   'P 1'
#
loop_
_entity.id
_entity.type
_entity.pdbx_description
1 polymer ?
#
loop_
_entity_poly.entity_id
_entity_poly.type
_entity_poly.pdbx_seq_one_letter_code
_entity_poly.pdbx_strand_id
1 'polypeptide(L)'
;EGKIILFIDELHTIVGAGKTDGAMDAGNILKPMLARGELHCIGATTLDEYRQYIEKDPALERRFQPVMVQEPTVEDTISILRGLKERYEVYHGVKIQDGALIAAATLSNRYITDRFLPDKAIDLVDEACAMVKTELDSMPAELDDLNHKITQLQIEQASLQKETDEMSKQRLAAIEKEMAELRDSFNSKKAQWENEKNAINKVQSLRAEVETTKAEIEKATRNGDYAKAGQLQYGK
;
A
#
# COMPACT_ATOMS: atom_id res chain seq x y z
N GLU A 1 3.86 38.73 -9.11
CA GLU A 1 4.14 37.83 -7.98
C GLU A 1 2.85 37.11 -7.56
N GLY A 2 2.91 36.03 -6.77
CA GLY A 2 1.73 35.20 -6.42
C GLY A 2 1.66 33.82 -7.12
N LYS A 3 2.79 33.28 -7.59
CA LYS A 3 2.82 31.99 -8.33
C LYS A 3 2.86 30.74 -7.43
N ILE A 4 2.86 30.90 -6.10
CA ILE A 4 2.99 29.80 -5.15
C ILE A 4 1.73 29.77 -4.28
N ILE A 5 1.07 28.61 -4.25
CA ILE A 5 -0.02 28.31 -3.32
C ILE A 5 0.59 27.46 -2.22
N LEU A 6 0.55 27.96 -0.99
CA LEU A 6 1.04 27.24 0.19
C LEU A 6 -0.07 26.34 0.73
N PHE A 7 0.16 25.03 0.79
CA PHE A 7 -0.72 24.12 1.53
C PHE A 7 -0.21 23.97 2.97
N ILE A 8 -1.11 24.13 3.93
CA ILE A 8 -0.83 23.98 5.36
C ILE A 8 -1.80 22.94 5.90
N ASP A 9 -1.30 21.75 6.20
CA ASP A 9 -2.06 20.77 6.95
C ASP A 9 -2.13 21.18 8.43
N GLU A 10 -3.21 20.79 9.11
CA GLU A 10 -3.46 21.14 10.51
C GLU A 10 -3.28 22.65 10.81
N LEU A 11 -3.88 23.52 9.99
CA LEU A 11 -3.72 24.98 10.06
C LEU A 11 -3.92 25.56 11.47
N HIS A 12 -4.80 24.95 12.26
CA HIS A 12 -5.09 25.35 13.63
C HIS A 12 -3.87 25.26 14.56
N THR A 13 -2.88 24.40 14.28
CA THR A 13 -1.66 24.26 15.11
C THR A 13 -0.81 25.52 15.06
N ILE A 14 -0.71 26.14 13.87
CA ILE A 14 0.08 27.34 13.61
C ILE A 14 -0.61 28.60 14.16
N VAL A 15 -1.94 28.61 14.18
CA VAL A 15 -2.76 29.74 14.64
C VAL A 15 -3.07 29.66 16.14
N GLY A 16 -3.24 28.45 16.68
CA GLY A 16 -3.64 28.20 18.07
C GLY A 16 -2.49 28.25 19.07
N ALA A 17 -1.24 28.14 18.60
CA ALA A 17 -0.03 28.16 19.44
C ALA A 17 0.16 29.46 20.24
N GLY A 18 -0.49 30.56 19.87
CA GLY A 18 -0.40 31.84 20.59
C GLY A 18 -1.04 31.86 21.99
N LYS A 19 -1.71 30.77 22.43
CA LYS A 19 -2.31 30.67 23.77
C LYS A 19 -1.47 29.88 24.79
N THR A 20 -0.39 29.23 24.38
CA THR A 20 0.50 28.45 25.26
C THR A 20 1.92 29.02 25.24
N ASP A 21 2.47 29.24 26.44
CA ASP A 21 3.69 30.03 26.75
C ASP A 21 5.01 29.52 26.12
N GLY A 22 5.22 29.73 24.81
CA GLY A 22 6.60 29.72 24.26
C GLY A 22 6.82 29.23 22.84
N ALA A 23 5.80 28.79 22.12
CA ALA A 23 5.94 28.52 20.68
C ALA A 23 5.84 29.84 19.89
N MET A 24 6.72 30.04 18.91
CA MET A 24 6.65 31.21 18.02
C MET A 24 5.29 31.19 17.29
N ASP A 25 4.43 32.15 17.59
CA ASP A 25 3.10 32.28 16.97
C ASP A 25 3.26 32.71 15.50
N ALA A 26 3.43 31.73 14.63
CA ALA A 26 3.49 31.93 13.19
C ALA A 26 2.19 32.53 12.64
N GLY A 27 1.07 32.48 13.38
CA GLY A 27 -0.14 33.23 13.09
C GLY A 27 0.09 34.74 12.98
N ASN A 28 0.96 35.33 13.82
CA ASN A 28 1.30 36.76 13.74
C ASN A 28 2.15 37.13 12.52
N ILE A 29 2.86 36.16 11.94
CA ILE A 29 3.63 36.34 10.71
C ILE A 29 2.72 36.23 9.48
N LEU A 30 1.76 35.30 9.51
CA LEU A 30 0.84 35.06 8.39
C LEU A 30 -0.21 36.17 8.23
N LYS A 31 -0.72 36.72 9.33
CA LYS A 31 -1.79 37.75 9.31
C LYS A 31 -1.48 38.96 8.43
N PRO A 32 -0.31 39.63 8.53
CA PRO A 32 0.02 40.75 7.65
C PRO A 32 0.13 40.35 6.17
N MET A 33 0.69 39.17 5.88
CA MET A 33 0.88 38.69 4.50
C MET A 33 -0.46 38.31 3.84
N LEU A 34 -1.36 37.67 4.60
CA LEU A 34 -2.73 37.38 4.17
C LEU A 34 -3.54 38.66 3.97
N ALA A 35 -3.36 39.67 4.82
CA ALA A 35 -4.06 40.95 4.70
C ALA A 35 -3.62 41.76 3.48
N ARG A 36 -2.34 41.68 3.09
CA ARG A 36 -1.79 42.34 1.90
C ARG A 36 -2.00 41.53 0.61
N GLY A 37 -2.47 40.29 0.69
CA GLY A 37 -2.63 39.41 -0.47
C GLY A 37 -1.31 38.89 -1.05
N GLU A 38 -0.21 38.98 -0.30
CA GLU A 38 1.12 38.51 -0.70
C GLU A 38 1.24 36.98 -0.59
N LEU A 39 0.40 36.36 0.26
CA LEU A 39 0.35 34.93 0.49
C LEU A 39 -0.98 34.35 0.01
N HIS A 40 -0.90 33.32 -0.85
CA HIS A 40 -2.02 32.46 -1.19
C HIS A 40 -1.82 31.12 -0.49
N CYS A 41 -2.77 30.69 0.33
CA CYS A 41 -2.68 29.40 1.00
C CYS A 41 -4.00 28.64 1.04
N ILE A 42 -3.89 27.33 1.19
CA ILE A 42 -4.99 26.40 1.48
C ILE A 42 -4.65 25.78 2.83
N GLY A 43 -5.53 25.96 3.81
CA GLY A 43 -5.40 25.32 5.12
C GLY A 43 -6.36 24.15 5.25
N ALA A 44 -5.89 23.03 5.81
CA ALA A 44 -6.74 21.93 6.24
C ALA A 44 -6.85 21.91 7.77
N THR A 45 -8.05 21.65 8.30
CA THR A 45 -8.31 21.56 9.75
C THR A 45 -9.65 20.88 9.97
N THR A 46 -9.89 20.32 11.17
CA THR A 46 -11.23 19.85 11.54
C THR A 46 -12.18 21.01 11.82
N LEU A 47 -13.49 20.75 11.76
CA LEU A 47 -14.51 21.76 12.03
C LEU A 47 -14.44 22.32 13.47
N ASP A 48 -14.13 21.46 14.44
CA ASP A 48 -14.06 21.85 15.85
C ASP A 48 -12.86 22.77 16.11
N GLU A 49 -11.71 22.46 15.51
CA GLU A 49 -10.51 23.31 15.57
C GLU A 49 -10.71 24.64 14.82
N TYR A 50 -11.38 24.61 13.67
CA TYR A 50 -11.75 25.84 12.95
C TYR A 50 -12.57 26.77 13.85
N ARG A 51 -13.62 26.25 14.50
CA ARG A 51 -14.47 26.99 15.45
C ARG A 51 -13.69 27.49 16.67
N GLN A 52 -12.73 26.71 17.14
CA GLN A 52 -11.97 27.03 18.35
C GLN A 52 -10.88 28.09 18.12
N TYR A 53 -10.19 28.05 16.97
CA TYR A 53 -8.96 28.81 16.74
C TYR A 53 -9.05 29.82 15.60
N ILE A 54 -9.84 29.56 14.55
CA ILE A 54 -9.88 30.41 13.35
C ILE A 54 -11.10 31.33 13.37
N GLU A 55 -12.29 30.79 13.63
CA GLU A 55 -13.55 31.56 13.66
C GLU A 55 -13.58 32.62 14.78
N LYS A 56 -12.85 32.38 15.87
CA LYS A 56 -12.73 33.35 16.97
C LYS A 56 -11.77 34.51 16.67
N ASP A 57 -10.99 34.44 15.59
CA ASP A 57 -10.08 35.50 15.16
C ASP A 57 -10.65 36.25 13.95
N PRO A 58 -11.20 37.47 14.13
CA PRO A 58 -11.83 38.22 13.04
C PRO A 58 -10.88 38.56 11.87
N ALA A 59 -9.56 38.57 12.09
CA ALA A 59 -8.60 38.85 11.03
C ALA A 59 -8.44 37.63 10.11
N LEU A 60 -8.49 36.42 10.66
CA LEU A 60 -8.37 35.17 9.89
C LEU A 60 -9.70 34.76 9.27
N GLU A 61 -10.80 34.87 10.01
CA GLU A 61 -12.15 34.55 9.53
C GLU A 61 -12.49 35.32 8.24
N ARG A 62 -12.07 36.60 8.13
CA ARG A 62 -12.30 37.44 6.93
C ARG A 62 -11.33 37.18 5.78
N ARG A 63 -10.38 36.26 5.94
CA ARG A 63 -9.32 35.96 4.96
C ARG A 63 -9.39 34.53 4.47
N PHE A 64 -10.01 33.63 5.23
CA PHE A 64 -10.30 32.28 4.81
C PHE A 64 -11.77 32.15 4.37
N GLN A 65 -11.99 31.47 3.25
CA GLN A 65 -13.32 30.98 2.87
C GLN A 65 -13.41 29.52 3.30
N PRO A 66 -14.35 29.13 4.19
CA PRO A 66 -14.53 27.73 4.54
C PRO A 66 -15.03 26.94 3.33
N VAL A 67 -14.36 25.81 3.06
CA VAL A 67 -14.75 24.80 2.08
C VAL A 67 -14.95 23.51 2.84
N MET A 68 -16.22 23.10 3.02
CA MET A 68 -16.55 21.89 3.77
C MET A 68 -16.29 20.66 2.90
N VAL A 69 -15.39 19.79 3.35
CA VAL A 69 -15.15 18.48 2.76
C VAL A 69 -15.82 17.44 3.65
N GLN A 70 -16.84 16.76 3.13
CA GLN A 70 -17.56 15.73 3.86
C GLN A 70 -16.93 14.36 3.63
N GLU A 71 -17.13 13.46 4.58
CA GLU A 71 -16.82 12.04 4.41
C GLU A 71 -17.58 11.49 3.18
N PRO A 72 -16.91 10.78 2.26
CA PRO A 72 -17.56 10.17 1.11
C PRO A 72 -18.51 9.04 1.53
N THR A 73 -19.50 8.77 0.69
CA THR A 73 -20.34 7.58 0.89
C THR A 73 -19.56 6.29 0.66
N VAL A 74 -20.15 5.14 1.01
CA VAL A 74 -19.57 3.83 0.68
C VAL A 74 -19.40 3.67 -0.84
N GLU A 75 -20.37 4.13 -1.64
CA GLU A 75 -20.31 4.05 -3.10
C GLU A 75 -19.21 4.94 -3.69
N ASP A 76 -19.07 6.17 -3.16
CA ASP A 76 -17.99 7.07 -3.54
C ASP A 76 -16.63 6.48 -3.18
N THR A 77 -16.52 5.88 -1.99
CA THR A 77 -15.30 5.20 -1.54
C THR A 77 -14.93 4.05 -2.47
N ILE A 78 -15.89 3.22 -2.89
CA ILE A 78 -15.63 2.14 -3.85
C ILE A 78 -15.09 2.72 -5.17
N SER A 79 -15.64 3.85 -5.62
CA SER A 79 -15.18 4.53 -6.85
C SER A 79 -13.77 5.09 -6.70
N ILE A 80 -13.44 5.69 -5.55
CA ILE A 80 -12.10 6.15 -5.20
C ILE A 80 -11.12 4.97 -5.19
N LEU A 81 -11.46 3.88 -4.51
CA LEU A 81 -10.64 2.66 -4.44
C LEU A 81 -10.41 2.05 -5.83
N ARG A 82 -11.42 2.04 -6.70
CA ARG A 82 -11.27 1.60 -8.11
C ARG A 82 -10.30 2.48 -8.88
N GLY A 83 -10.29 3.79 -8.64
CA GLY A 83 -9.32 4.72 -9.22
C GLY A 83 -7.89 4.50 -8.69
N LEU A 84 -7.74 4.10 -7.43
CA LEU A 84 -6.45 3.80 -6.81
C LEU A 84 -5.95 2.38 -7.11
N LYS A 85 -6.84 1.48 -7.53
CA LYS A 85 -6.57 0.04 -7.71
C LYS A 85 -5.30 -0.26 -8.49
N GLU A 86 -5.14 0.32 -9.68
CA GLU A 86 -3.98 0.03 -10.55
C GLU A 86 -2.66 0.39 -9.86
N ARG A 87 -2.63 1.54 -9.17
CA ARG A 87 -1.46 2.01 -8.44
C ARG A 87 -1.08 1.08 -7.28
N TYR A 88 -2.08 0.60 -6.53
CA TYR A 88 -1.85 -0.35 -5.43
C TYR A 88 -1.43 -1.74 -5.93
N GLU A 89 -2.05 -2.24 -7.01
CA GLU A 89 -1.64 -3.49 -7.65
C GLU A 89 -0.17 -3.45 -8.08
N VAL A 90 0.28 -2.34 -8.68
CA VAL A 90 1.69 -2.15 -9.09
C VAL A 90 2.62 -2.04 -7.88
N TYR A 91 2.26 -1.22 -6.89
CA TYR A 91 3.07 -0.99 -5.69
C TYR A 91 3.30 -2.27 -4.88
N HIS A 92 2.24 -3.06 -4.67
CA HIS A 92 2.32 -4.31 -3.93
C HIS A 92 2.72 -5.52 -4.77
N GLY A 93 2.56 -5.46 -6.10
CA GLY A 93 2.81 -6.60 -6.98
C GLY A 93 1.72 -7.67 -6.90
N VAL A 94 0.50 -7.30 -6.50
CA VAL A 94 -0.64 -8.21 -6.33
C VAL A 94 -1.78 -7.81 -7.26
N LYS A 95 -2.79 -8.67 -7.39
CA LYS A 95 -4.02 -8.37 -8.11
C LYS A 95 -5.16 -8.18 -7.12
N ILE A 96 -5.88 -7.07 -7.24
CA ILE A 96 -6.98 -6.73 -6.34
C ILE A 96 -8.30 -7.07 -7.03
N GLN A 97 -9.13 -7.87 -6.39
CA GLN A 97 -10.46 -8.19 -6.91
C GLN A 97 -11.42 -7.04 -6.62
N ASP A 98 -12.38 -6.78 -7.52
CA ASP A 98 -13.37 -5.71 -7.30
C ASP A 98 -14.22 -5.99 -6.04
N GLY A 99 -14.56 -7.27 -5.80
CA GLY A 99 -15.23 -7.68 -4.57
C GLY A 99 -14.45 -7.37 -3.28
N ALA A 100 -13.11 -7.35 -3.34
CA ALA A 100 -12.29 -6.97 -2.20
C ALA A 100 -12.39 -5.46 -1.90
N LEU A 101 -12.50 -4.61 -2.93
CA LEU A 101 -12.71 -3.17 -2.75
C LEU A 101 -14.08 -2.88 -2.14
N ILE A 102 -15.12 -3.57 -2.62
CA ILE A 102 -16.48 -3.46 -2.07
C ILE A 102 -16.49 -3.90 -0.60
N ALA A 103 -15.84 -5.03 -0.28
CA ALA A 103 -15.72 -5.54 1.07
C ALA A 103 -14.96 -4.56 1.97
N ALA A 104 -13.82 -4.01 1.52
CA ALA A 104 -13.04 -3.05 2.29
C ALA A 104 -13.85 -1.80 2.63
N ALA A 105 -14.55 -1.21 1.66
CA ALA A 105 -15.40 -0.03 1.90
C ALA A 105 -16.59 -0.35 2.84
N THR A 106 -17.28 -1.47 2.61
CA THR A 106 -18.48 -1.82 3.39
C THR A 106 -18.14 -2.22 4.83
N LEU A 107 -17.10 -3.05 5.02
CA LEU A 107 -16.70 -3.57 6.32
C LEU A 107 -16.00 -2.50 7.16
N SER A 108 -15.10 -1.70 6.57
CA SER A 108 -14.48 -0.58 7.30
C SER A 108 -15.54 0.41 7.77
N ASN A 109 -16.52 0.74 6.93
CA ASN A 109 -17.61 1.63 7.33
C ASN A 109 -18.44 1.08 8.49
N ARG A 110 -18.66 -0.24 8.51
CA ARG A 110 -19.50 -0.90 9.52
C ARG A 110 -18.78 -1.10 10.86
N TYR A 111 -17.50 -1.45 10.84
CA TYR A 111 -16.79 -1.95 12.02
C TYR A 111 -15.70 -1.00 12.55
N ILE A 112 -15.17 -0.10 11.73
CA ILE A 112 -14.16 0.88 12.12
C ILE A 112 -14.87 2.24 12.21
N THR A 113 -15.39 2.56 13.40
CA THR A 113 -16.25 3.73 13.64
C THR A 113 -15.51 4.97 14.13
N ASP A 114 -14.27 4.81 14.57
CA ASP A 114 -13.39 5.86 15.09
C ASP A 114 -12.58 6.58 13.98
N ARG A 115 -12.69 6.11 12.74
CA ARG A 115 -12.04 6.69 11.55
C ARG A 115 -13.05 6.94 10.43
N PHE A 116 -12.67 7.78 9.48
CA PHE A 116 -13.52 8.21 8.38
C PHE A 116 -13.11 7.54 7.06
N LEU A 117 -14.08 7.34 6.17
CA LEU A 117 -13.85 7.04 4.77
C LEU A 117 -13.20 8.25 4.06
N PRO A 118 -12.45 8.04 2.97
CA PRO A 118 -12.08 6.75 2.38
C PRO A 118 -10.85 6.12 3.07
N ASP A 119 -10.19 6.86 3.96
CA ASP A 119 -8.89 6.55 4.58
C ASP A 119 -8.84 5.16 5.22
N LYS A 120 -9.78 4.84 6.12
CA LYS A 120 -9.86 3.51 6.73
C LYS A 120 -10.04 2.35 5.74
N ALA A 121 -10.68 2.59 4.60
CA ALA A 121 -10.87 1.58 3.58
C ALA A 121 -9.61 1.41 2.72
N ILE A 122 -8.90 2.51 2.46
CA ILE A 122 -7.60 2.50 1.79
C ILE A 122 -6.59 1.69 2.61
N ASP A 123 -6.52 1.95 3.92
CA ASP A 123 -5.64 1.21 4.83
C ASP A 123 -5.93 -0.29 4.84
N LEU A 124 -7.20 -0.70 4.92
CA LEU A 124 -7.55 -2.13 4.85
C LEU A 124 -7.10 -2.78 3.54
N VAL A 125 -7.22 -2.07 2.41
CA VAL A 125 -6.74 -2.58 1.11
C VAL A 125 -5.21 -2.66 1.12
N ASP A 126 -4.52 -1.66 1.66
CA ASP A 126 -3.06 -1.63 1.75
C ASP A 126 -2.52 -2.80 2.59
N GLU A 127 -3.06 -3.00 3.78
CA GLU A 127 -2.69 -4.09 4.69
C GLU A 127 -2.96 -5.47 4.06
N ALA A 128 -4.13 -5.65 3.43
CA ALA A 128 -4.46 -6.88 2.73
C ALA A 128 -3.49 -7.17 1.57
N CYS A 129 -3.09 -6.14 0.82
CA CYS A 129 -2.11 -6.29 -0.25
C CYS A 129 -0.72 -6.64 0.28
N ALA A 130 -0.28 -6.01 1.36
CA ALA A 130 1.01 -6.29 2.00
C ALA A 130 1.07 -7.74 2.55
N MET A 131 -0.03 -8.22 3.11
CA MET A 131 -0.15 -9.61 3.58
C MET A 131 -0.01 -10.60 2.41
N VAL A 132 -0.79 -10.42 1.34
CA VAL A 132 -0.73 -11.30 0.16
C VAL A 132 0.65 -11.28 -0.50
N LYS A 133 1.30 -10.11 -0.56
CA LYS A 133 2.67 -10.00 -1.08
C LYS A 133 3.65 -10.85 -0.27
N THR A 134 3.55 -10.79 1.07
CA THR A 134 4.39 -11.58 1.96
C THR A 134 4.17 -13.09 1.77
N GLU A 135 2.92 -13.50 1.57
CA GLU A 135 2.58 -14.90 1.28
C GLU A 135 3.14 -15.36 -0.08
N LEU A 136 3.07 -14.53 -1.12
CA LEU A 136 3.63 -14.84 -2.45
C LEU A 136 5.16 -14.99 -2.42
N ASP A 137 5.84 -14.23 -1.57
CA ASP A 137 7.28 -14.32 -1.44
C ASP A 137 7.77 -15.51 -0.62
N SER A 138 6.89 -16.05 0.21
CA SER A 138 7.18 -17.14 1.13
C SER A 138 6.95 -18.51 0.50
N MET A 139 7.63 -19.54 1.02
CA MET A 139 7.38 -20.92 0.62
C MET A 139 5.96 -21.33 1.07
N PRO A 140 5.13 -21.93 0.19
CA PRO A 140 3.83 -22.45 0.58
C PRO A 140 3.93 -23.44 1.73
N ALA A 141 2.98 -23.39 2.67
CA ALA A 141 2.95 -24.27 3.84
C ALA A 141 3.05 -25.75 3.46
N GLU A 142 2.41 -26.18 2.36
CA GLU A 142 2.50 -27.56 1.88
C GLU A 142 3.93 -27.99 1.49
N LEU A 143 4.72 -27.07 0.94
CA LEU A 143 6.12 -27.34 0.59
C LEU A 143 7.01 -27.35 1.84
N ASP A 144 6.74 -26.45 2.79
CA ASP A 144 7.46 -26.40 4.06
C ASP A 144 7.21 -27.68 4.88
N ASP A 145 5.97 -28.16 4.95
CA ASP A 145 5.59 -29.42 5.58
C ASP A 145 6.33 -30.63 4.96
N LEU A 146 6.42 -30.67 3.62
CA LEU A 146 7.17 -31.70 2.91
C LEU A 146 8.67 -31.64 3.25
N ASN A 147 9.24 -30.44 3.27
CA ASN A 147 10.65 -30.22 3.60
C ASN A 147 10.98 -30.64 5.04
N HIS A 148 10.08 -30.33 5.98
CA HIS A 148 10.18 -30.75 7.37
C HIS A 148 10.17 -32.28 7.52
N LYS A 149 9.25 -32.97 6.83
CA LYS A 149 9.22 -34.45 6.82
C LYS A 149 10.49 -35.06 6.23
N ILE A 150 10.98 -34.53 5.10
CA ILE A 150 12.23 -34.99 4.49
C ILE A 150 13.40 -34.83 5.47
N THR A 151 13.46 -33.71 6.17
CA THR A 151 14.52 -33.42 7.15
C THR A 151 14.46 -34.38 8.34
N GLN A 152 13.27 -34.67 8.86
CA GLN A 152 13.08 -35.67 9.94
C GLN A 152 13.57 -37.06 9.51
N LEU A 153 13.18 -37.51 8.32
CA LEU A 153 13.62 -38.80 7.78
C LEU A 153 15.12 -38.84 7.52
N GLN A 154 15.75 -37.73 7.11
CA GLN A 154 17.21 -37.64 6.97
C GLN A 154 17.94 -37.81 8.31
N ILE A 155 17.41 -37.23 9.39
CA ILE A 155 17.98 -37.39 10.74
C ILE A 155 17.84 -38.85 11.21
N GLU A 156 16.68 -39.47 10.96
CA GLU A 156 16.45 -40.89 11.25
C GLU A 156 17.40 -41.79 10.44
N GLN A 157 17.56 -41.52 9.13
CA GLN A 157 18.51 -42.21 8.25
C GLN A 157 19.94 -42.14 8.78
N ALA A 158 20.42 -40.95 9.16
CA ALA A 158 21.78 -40.75 9.67
C ALA A 158 22.03 -41.49 10.99
N SER A 159 20.98 -41.70 11.79
CA SER A 159 21.06 -42.48 13.03
C SER A 159 21.13 -43.98 12.71
N LEU A 160 20.27 -44.49 11.84
CA LEU A 160 20.18 -45.91 11.46
C LEU A 160 21.39 -46.39 10.64
N GLN A 161 22.07 -45.51 9.91
CA GLN A 161 23.30 -45.86 9.17
C GLN A 161 24.44 -46.35 10.08
N LYS A 162 24.39 -46.07 11.38
CA LYS A 162 25.38 -46.53 12.37
C LYS A 162 25.04 -47.88 12.98
N GLU A 163 23.81 -48.35 12.79
CA GLU A 163 23.30 -49.60 13.35
C GLU A 163 23.55 -50.78 12.40
N THR A 164 23.81 -51.96 12.95
CA THR A 164 24.18 -53.15 12.16
C THR A 164 23.13 -54.26 12.15
N ASP A 165 22.08 -54.13 12.96
CA ASP A 165 21.03 -55.14 13.08
C ASP A 165 20.10 -55.14 11.85
N GLU A 166 19.48 -56.30 11.59
CA GLU A 166 18.65 -56.51 10.41
C GLU A 166 17.37 -55.66 10.42
N MET A 167 16.83 -55.32 11.60
CA MET A 167 15.63 -54.48 11.70
C MET A 167 15.95 -53.05 11.29
N SER A 168 17.09 -52.51 11.75
CA SER A 168 17.60 -51.20 11.34
C SER A 168 17.86 -51.12 9.84
N LYS A 169 18.42 -52.17 9.21
CA LYS A 169 18.61 -52.22 7.75
C LYS A 169 17.28 -52.21 6.97
N GLN A 170 16.27 -52.95 7.44
CA GLN A 170 14.94 -52.95 6.82
C GLN A 170 14.26 -51.59 6.97
N ARG A 171 14.35 -50.96 8.14
CA ARG A 171 13.82 -49.62 8.38
C ARG A 171 14.54 -48.57 7.53
N LEU A 172 15.87 -48.66 7.40
CA LEU A 172 16.68 -47.79 6.55
C LEU A 172 16.21 -47.85 5.09
N ALA A 173 16.01 -49.05 4.54
CA ALA A 173 15.51 -49.21 3.18
C ALA A 173 14.10 -48.62 2.98
N ALA A 174 13.22 -48.75 3.98
CA ALA A 174 11.88 -48.15 3.95
C ALA A 174 11.95 -46.61 3.97
N ILE A 175 12.79 -46.03 4.84
CA ILE A 175 13.01 -44.58 4.94
C ILE A 175 13.61 -44.03 3.65
N GLU A 176 14.57 -44.73 3.04
CA GLU A 176 15.16 -44.31 1.76
C GLU A 176 14.12 -44.25 0.65
N LYS A 177 13.21 -45.22 0.60
CA LYS A 177 12.09 -45.21 -0.34
C LYS A 177 11.12 -44.06 -0.08
N GLU A 178 10.70 -43.88 1.17
CA GLU A 178 9.78 -42.80 1.56
C GLU A 178 10.38 -41.41 1.29
N MET A 179 11.67 -41.21 1.62
CA MET A 179 12.40 -39.98 1.30
C MET A 179 12.47 -39.73 -0.21
N ALA A 180 12.67 -40.76 -1.03
CA ALA A 180 12.71 -40.61 -2.48
C ALA A 180 11.34 -40.11 -3.00
N GLU A 181 10.25 -40.74 -2.56
CA GLU A 181 8.88 -40.34 -2.93
C GLU A 181 8.56 -38.90 -2.49
N LEU A 182 8.93 -38.53 -1.26
CA LEU A 182 8.74 -37.18 -0.75
C LEU A 182 9.60 -36.13 -1.47
N ARG A 183 10.86 -36.46 -1.81
CA ARG A 183 11.76 -35.57 -2.56
C ARG A 183 11.25 -35.34 -3.98
N ASP A 184 10.75 -36.37 -4.64
CA ASP A 184 10.18 -36.22 -5.98
C ASP A 184 8.94 -35.32 -5.96
N SER A 185 8.05 -35.52 -4.99
CA SER A 185 6.87 -34.67 -4.77
C SER A 185 7.27 -33.22 -4.45
N PHE A 186 8.23 -33.03 -3.54
CA PHE A 186 8.75 -31.71 -3.16
C PHE A 186 9.38 -31.00 -4.35
N ASN A 187 10.25 -31.67 -5.11
CA ASN A 187 10.92 -31.08 -6.27
C ASN A 187 9.91 -30.69 -7.36
N SER A 188 8.90 -31.53 -7.61
CA SER A 188 7.83 -31.23 -8.57
C SER A 188 7.04 -29.98 -8.16
N LYS A 189 6.54 -29.94 -6.92
CA LYS A 189 5.79 -28.80 -6.39
C LYS A 189 6.64 -27.53 -6.31
N LYS A 190 7.92 -27.66 -5.93
CA LYS A 190 8.86 -26.55 -5.85
C LYS A 190 9.13 -25.96 -7.23
N ALA A 191 9.36 -26.80 -8.24
CA ALA A 191 9.53 -26.34 -9.62
C ALA A 191 8.28 -25.62 -10.15
N GLN A 192 7.08 -26.12 -9.84
CA GLN A 192 5.83 -25.44 -10.18
C GLN A 192 5.75 -24.06 -9.52
N TRP A 193 5.99 -23.97 -8.21
CA TRP A 193 5.97 -22.71 -7.46
C TRP A 193 7.01 -21.70 -7.97
N GLU A 194 8.24 -22.14 -8.24
CA GLU A 194 9.29 -21.28 -8.83
C GLU A 194 8.88 -20.75 -10.21
N ASN A 195 8.25 -21.58 -11.04
CA ASN A 195 7.73 -21.16 -12.34
C ASN A 195 6.60 -20.14 -12.22
N GLU A 196 5.65 -20.35 -11.30
CA GLU A 196 4.56 -19.41 -11.03
C GLU A 196 5.10 -18.08 -10.49
N LYS A 197 6.03 -18.12 -9.53
CA LYS A 197 6.69 -16.92 -8.99
C LYS A 197 7.41 -16.13 -10.07
N ASN A 198 8.16 -16.81 -10.95
CA ASN A 198 8.86 -16.17 -12.06
C ASN A 198 7.87 -15.53 -13.06
N ALA A 199 6.74 -16.18 -13.34
CA ALA A 199 5.71 -15.62 -14.20
C ALA A 199 5.09 -14.35 -13.59
N ILE A 200 4.80 -14.36 -12.28
CA ILE A 200 4.28 -13.19 -11.56
C ILE A 200 5.28 -12.04 -11.60
N ASN A 201 6.56 -12.30 -11.29
CA ASN A 201 7.60 -11.27 -11.32
C ASN A 201 7.73 -10.61 -12.70
N LYS A 202 7.61 -11.39 -13.78
CA LYS A 202 7.62 -10.86 -15.16
C LYS A 202 6.40 -9.99 -15.45
N VAL A 203 5.22 -10.38 -14.97
CA VAL A 203 4.01 -9.55 -15.11
C VAL A 203 4.16 -8.25 -14.32
N GLN A 204 4.73 -8.30 -13.12
CA GLN A 204 4.96 -7.13 -12.29
C GLN A 204 5.94 -6.14 -12.95
N SER A 205 7.05 -6.61 -13.51
CA SER A 205 8.01 -5.74 -14.21
C SER A 205 7.36 -5.05 -15.41
N LEU A 206 6.58 -5.79 -16.21
CA LEU A 206 5.84 -5.24 -17.34
C LEU A 206 4.81 -4.19 -16.91
N ARG A 207 4.07 -4.43 -15.82
CA ARG A 207 3.11 -3.44 -15.29
C ARG A 207 3.81 -2.16 -14.83
N ALA A 208 4.96 -2.27 -14.17
CA ALA A 208 5.75 -1.12 -13.75
C ALA A 208 6.27 -0.30 -14.95
N GLU A 209 6.69 -0.97 -16.03
CA GLU A 209 7.10 -0.32 -17.28
C GLU A 209 5.92 0.40 -17.96
N VAL A 210 4.73 -0.21 -17.98
CA VAL A 210 3.51 0.42 -18.51
C VAL A 210 3.16 1.68 -17.72
N GLU A 211 3.18 1.62 -16.39
CA GLU A 211 2.86 2.77 -15.54
C GLU A 211 3.86 3.92 -15.71
N THR A 212 5.15 3.58 -15.80
CA THR A 212 6.20 4.56 -16.09
C THR A 212 5.96 5.23 -17.44
N THR A 213 5.60 4.44 -18.46
CA THR A 213 5.33 4.94 -19.81
C THR A 213 4.09 5.84 -19.84
N LYS A 214 3.01 5.47 -19.13
CA LYS A 214 1.82 6.32 -18.96
C LYS A 214 2.18 7.67 -18.32
N ALA A 215 2.95 7.66 -17.24
CA ALA A 215 3.39 8.89 -16.56
C ALA A 215 4.26 9.78 -17.47
N GLU A 216 5.13 9.17 -18.30
CA GLU A 216 5.93 9.89 -19.29
C GLU A 216 5.07 10.52 -20.40
N ILE A 217 4.04 9.80 -20.88
CA ILE A 217 3.07 10.32 -21.86
C ILE A 217 2.32 11.53 -21.29
N GLU A 218 1.80 11.43 -20.06
CA GLU A 218 1.12 12.54 -19.41
C GLU A 218 2.04 13.76 -19.26
N LYS A 219 3.29 13.53 -18.84
CA LYS A 219 4.29 14.58 -18.70
C LYS A 219 4.63 15.24 -20.04
N ALA A 220 4.84 14.46 -21.09
CA ALA A 220 5.13 14.97 -22.44
C ALA A 220 3.94 15.78 -22.98
N THR A 221 2.72 15.27 -22.81
CA THR A 221 1.48 15.94 -23.21
C THR A 221 1.31 17.28 -22.47
N ARG A 222 1.53 17.29 -21.15
CA ARG A 222 1.44 18.49 -20.31
C ARG A 222 2.46 19.57 -20.71
N ASN A 223 3.64 19.14 -21.17
CA ASN A 223 4.70 20.04 -21.63
C ASN A 223 4.55 20.47 -23.10
N GLY A 224 3.53 19.99 -23.82
CA GLY A 224 3.31 20.27 -25.25
C GLY A 224 4.22 19.51 -26.20
N ASP A 225 4.97 18.51 -25.71
CA ASP A 225 5.84 17.64 -26.53
C ASP A 225 5.02 16.49 -27.12
N TYR A 226 4.15 16.81 -28.08
CA TYR A 226 3.25 15.84 -28.71
C TYR A 226 3.99 14.79 -29.54
N ALA A 227 5.18 15.10 -30.05
CA ALA A 227 6.01 14.15 -30.81
C ALA A 227 6.49 13.02 -29.90
N LYS A 228 7.03 13.37 -28.72
CA LYS A 228 7.44 12.38 -27.72
C LYS A 228 6.26 11.60 -27.16
N ALA A 229 5.13 12.26 -26.90
CA ALA A 229 3.91 11.59 -26.44
C ALA A 229 3.42 10.54 -27.46
N GLY A 230 3.38 10.88 -28.76
CA GLY A 230 3.02 9.94 -29.81
C GLY A 230 4.00 8.78 -29.96
N GLN A 231 5.31 9.04 -29.86
CA GLN A 231 6.32 7.97 -29.89
C GLN A 231 6.14 6.98 -28.73
N LEU A 232 5.91 7.46 -27.51
CA LEU A 232 5.69 6.61 -26.34
C LEU A 232 4.36 5.85 -26.41
N GLN A 233 3.32 6.46 -26.95
CA GLN A 233 1.97 5.87 -27.01
C GLN A 233 1.84 4.76 -28.06
N TYR A 234 2.55 4.86 -29.18
CA TYR A 234 2.43 3.91 -30.30
C TYR A 234 3.68 3.05 -30.55
N GLY A 235 4.83 3.45 -30.00
CA GLY A 235 6.12 2.79 -30.26
C GLY A 235 6.65 1.93 -29.11
N LYS A 236 5.98 1.90 -27.96
CA LYS A 236 6.43 1.21 -26.75
C LYS A 236 5.31 0.39 -26.12
#